data_AF-A0A8I2G2W5-F1
#
_entry.id   AF-A0A8I2G2W5-F1
#
_cell.length_a   1.000
_cell.length_b   1.000
_cell.length_c   1.000
_cell.angle_alpha   90.00
_cell.angle_beta   90.00
_cell.angle_gamma   90.00
#
_symmetry.space_group_name_H-M   'P 1'
#
loop_
_entity.id
_entity.type
_entity.pdbx_description
1 polymer ?
#
loop_
_entity_poly.entity_id
_entity_poly.type
_entity_poly.pdbx_seq_one_letter_code
_entity_poly.pdbx_strand_id
1 'polypeptide(L)'
;MLIIIAAFYFTVGFVEFRKDIGSSIGTILGSLLIISLLLERALDVFLTTWRAEGSERLDSEIKEIKQKIDQLKKAGKADTDPDVKTEMGFLSQKNQEKLTHRSKTRIIAMWSSLILGVIVSAIGFRVLATLVDPGSYTGMEDKQKNFFDFVDILMTGGLLAGGSDGIHKIMDLYRVFMEGSSARVKSKSETAQ
;
A
#
# COMPACT_ATOMS: atom_id res chain seq x y z
N MET A 1 -21.43 -27.76 -19.30
CA MET A 1 -22.87 -27.44 -19.19
C MET A 1 -23.25 -26.83 -17.83
N LEU A 2 -22.71 -27.33 -16.71
CA LEU A 2 -22.93 -26.75 -15.36
C LEU A 2 -22.45 -25.30 -15.16
N ILE A 3 -21.33 -24.91 -15.79
CA ILE A 3 -20.80 -23.53 -15.70
C ILE A 3 -21.71 -22.51 -16.42
N ILE A 4 -22.33 -22.92 -17.53
CA ILE A 4 -23.25 -22.07 -18.30
C ILE A 4 -24.59 -21.93 -17.55
N ILE A 5 -25.04 -22.98 -16.86
CA ILE A 5 -26.26 -22.94 -16.04
C ILE A 5 -26.05 -22.07 -14.79
N ALA A 6 -24.87 -22.13 -14.14
CA ALA A 6 -24.54 -21.23 -13.03
C ALA A 6 -24.49 -19.75 -13.45
N ALA A 7 -24.05 -19.46 -14.69
CA ALA A 7 -24.10 -18.11 -15.26
C ALA A 7 -25.51 -17.64 -15.59
N PHE A 8 -26.48 -18.55 -15.80
CA PHE A 8 -27.88 -18.22 -16.12
C PHE A 8 -28.73 -17.92 -14.87
N TYR A 9 -28.33 -18.45 -13.70
CA TYR A 9 -28.96 -18.10 -12.41
C TYR A 9 -28.39 -16.82 -11.78
N PHE A 10 -27.26 -16.31 -12.27
CA PHE A 10 -26.80 -14.96 -11.98
C PHE A 10 -27.45 -14.01 -12.97
N THR A 11 -28.58 -13.41 -12.59
CA THR A 11 -29.04 -12.21 -13.28
C THR A 11 -28.07 -11.10 -12.90
N VAL A 12 -26.99 -10.96 -13.66
CA VAL A 12 -26.02 -9.88 -13.48
C VAL A 12 -26.76 -8.58 -13.77
N GLY A 13 -27.19 -7.89 -12.71
CA GLY A 13 -27.70 -6.54 -12.82
C GLY A 13 -26.62 -5.67 -13.44
N PHE A 14 -26.97 -4.90 -14.47
CA PHE A 14 -26.02 -3.99 -15.10
C PHE A 14 -25.53 -2.96 -14.07
N VAL A 15 -24.22 -2.88 -13.88
CA VAL A 15 -23.58 -1.85 -13.07
C VAL A 15 -23.46 -0.61 -13.94
N GLU A 16 -24.39 0.35 -13.81
CA GLU A 16 -24.23 1.64 -14.46
C GLU A 16 -23.33 2.52 -13.60
N PHE A 17 -22.38 3.18 -14.25
CA PHE A 17 -21.58 4.19 -13.60
C PHE A 17 -22.30 5.54 -13.64
N ARG A 18 -22.00 6.39 -12.67
CA ARG A 18 -22.52 7.76 -12.65
C ARG A 18 -22.15 8.51 -13.93
N LYS A 19 -23.02 9.40 -14.41
CA LYS A 19 -22.77 10.15 -15.65
C LYS A 19 -21.66 11.21 -15.50
N ASP A 20 -21.36 11.59 -14.26
CA ASP A 20 -20.42 12.66 -13.89
C ASP A 20 -19.07 12.15 -13.33
N ILE A 21 -18.71 10.89 -13.60
CA ILE A 21 -17.46 10.23 -13.14
C ILE A 21 -16.25 11.16 -13.24
N GLY A 22 -16.06 11.85 -14.37
CA GLY A 22 -14.89 12.70 -14.60
C GLY A 22 -14.74 13.82 -13.56
N SER A 23 -15.85 14.41 -13.11
CA SER A 23 -15.86 15.43 -12.06
C SER A 23 -15.70 14.84 -10.66
N SER A 24 -16.26 13.65 -10.44
CA SER A 24 -16.24 12.95 -9.16
C SER A 24 -14.88 12.29 -8.85
N ILE A 25 -14.10 11.91 -9.88
CA ILE A 25 -12.76 11.31 -9.71
C ILE A 25 -11.82 12.23 -8.93
N GLY A 26 -11.79 13.52 -9.23
CA GLY A 26 -10.90 14.47 -8.54
C GLY A 26 -11.18 14.52 -7.03
N THR A 27 -12.45 14.56 -6.65
CA THR A 27 -12.90 14.54 -5.25
C THR A 27 -12.57 13.22 -4.56
N ILE A 28 -12.76 12.09 -5.25
CA ILE A 28 -12.43 10.76 -4.73
C ILE A 28 -10.91 10.63 -4.51
N LEU A 29 -10.09 11.04 -5.48
CA LEU A 29 -8.64 11.01 -5.35
C LEU A 29 -8.14 11.96 -4.25
N GLY A 30 -8.72 13.16 -4.15
CA GLY A 30 -8.39 14.11 -3.09
C GLY A 30 -8.70 13.56 -1.68
N SER A 31 -9.88 12.98 -1.50
CA SER A 31 -10.27 12.37 -0.22
C SER A 31 -9.45 11.13 0.10
N LEU A 32 -9.20 10.25 -0.88
CA LEU A 32 -8.27 9.12 -0.75
C LEU A 32 -6.88 9.58 -0.31
N LEU A 33 -6.37 10.67 -0.90
CA LEU A 33 -5.03 11.18 -0.61
C LEU A 33 -4.93 11.66 0.83
N ILE A 34 -5.93 12.42 1.30
CA ILE A 34 -5.96 12.87 2.69
C ILE A 34 -6.00 11.68 3.66
N ILE A 35 -6.88 10.70 3.42
CA ILE A 35 -7.02 9.52 4.29
C ILE A 35 -5.75 8.68 4.26
N SER A 36 -5.17 8.47 3.09
CA SER A 36 -3.94 7.70 2.92
C SER A 36 -2.76 8.37 3.62
N LEU A 37 -2.62 9.69 3.52
CA LEU A 37 -1.60 10.44 4.26
C LEU A 37 -1.79 10.34 5.78
N LEU A 38 -3.03 10.44 6.26
CA LEU A 38 -3.32 10.27 7.69
C LEU A 38 -2.99 8.87 8.18
N LEU A 39 -3.36 7.83 7.42
CA LEU A 39 -3.04 6.44 7.71
C LEU A 39 -1.53 6.20 7.71
N GLU A 40 -0.82 6.71 6.71
CA GLU A 40 0.63 6.62 6.60
C GLU A 40 1.29 7.24 7.84
N ARG A 41 0.89 8.46 8.22
CA ARG A 41 1.46 9.15 9.38
C ARG A 41 1.13 8.46 10.69
N ALA A 42 -0.11 8.00 10.88
CA ALA A 42 -0.51 7.28 12.08
C ALA A 42 0.27 5.97 12.25
N LEU A 43 0.43 5.21 11.17
CA LEU A 43 1.19 3.97 11.18
C LEU A 43 2.68 4.19 11.42
N ASP A 44 3.27 5.22 10.81
CA ASP A 44 4.68 5.52 11.03
C ASP A 44 4.95 5.84 12.50
N VAL A 45 4.14 6.71 13.13
CA VAL A 45 4.29 7.03 14.57
C VAL A 45 4.09 5.80 15.46
N PHE A 46 3.09 4.97 15.17
CA PHE A 46 2.84 3.76 15.94
C PHE A 46 3.98 2.75 15.83
N LEU A 47 4.42 2.47 14.60
CA LEU A 47 5.43 1.46 14.32
C LEU A 47 6.84 1.91 14.71
N THR A 48 7.15 3.20 14.59
CA THR A 48 8.43 3.75 15.06
C THR A 48 8.56 3.59 16.56
N THR A 49 7.50 3.89 17.31
CA THR A 49 7.46 3.71 18.77
C THR A 49 7.58 2.23 19.14
N TRP A 50 6.80 1.36 18.49
CA TRP A 50 6.83 -0.07 18.79
C TRP A 50 8.19 -0.73 18.47
N ARG A 51 8.81 -0.38 17.33
CA ARG A 51 10.10 -0.98 16.94
C ARG A 51 11.32 -0.38 17.63
N ALA A 52 11.16 0.73 18.36
CA ALA A 52 12.26 1.47 18.96
C ALA A 52 13.08 0.58 19.91
N GLU A 53 12.42 -0.12 20.82
CA GLU A 53 13.05 -0.98 21.82
C GLU A 53 14.00 -2.02 21.20
N GLY A 54 13.54 -2.73 20.16
CA GLY A 54 14.35 -3.74 19.47
C GLY A 54 15.51 -3.14 18.67
N SER A 55 15.32 -1.95 18.10
CA SER A 55 16.40 -1.24 17.38
C SER A 55 17.46 -0.72 18.34
N GLU A 56 17.06 -0.12 19.46
CA GLU A 56 17.96 0.45 20.46
C GLU A 56 18.87 -0.60 21.09
N ARG A 57 18.33 -1.80 21.37
CA ARG A 57 19.14 -2.91 21.87
C ARG A 57 20.22 -3.33 20.88
N LEU A 58 19.85 -3.56 19.61
CA LEU A 58 20.80 -3.94 18.56
C LEU A 58 21.84 -2.84 18.29
N ASP A 59 21.41 -1.57 18.35
CA ASP A 59 22.31 -0.43 18.19
C ASP A 59 23.32 -0.32 19.33
N SER A 60 22.90 -0.62 20.57
CA SER A 60 23.77 -0.67 21.73
C SER A 60 24.81 -1.80 21.62
N GLU A 61 24.38 -3.01 21.28
CA GLU A 61 25.29 -4.16 21.09
C GLU A 61 26.31 -3.92 19.96
N ILE A 62 25.88 -3.37 18.82
CA ILE A 62 26.76 -3.01 17.71
C ILE A 62 27.79 -1.95 18.16
N LYS A 63 27.36 -0.97 18.96
CA LYS A 63 28.24 0.07 19.48
C LYS A 63 29.31 -0.50 20.42
N GLU A 64 28.93 -1.41 21.30
CA GLU A 64 29.87 -2.09 22.21
C GLU A 64 30.93 -2.90 21.44
N ILE A 65 30.52 -3.69 20.43
CA ILE A 65 31.46 -4.47 19.61
C ILE A 65 32.42 -3.54 18.84
N LYS A 66 31.91 -2.45 18.26
CA LYS A 66 32.77 -1.46 17.59
C LYS A 66 33.79 -0.84 18.55
N GLN A 67 33.38 -0.52 19.78
CA GLN A 67 34.30 0.00 20.79
C GLN A 67 35.39 -1.02 21.15
N LYS A 68 35.06 -2.31 21.26
CA LYS A 68 36.06 -3.37 21.49
C LYS A 68 37.06 -3.48 20.33
N ILE A 69 36.57 -3.48 19.09
CA ILE A 69 37.45 -3.50 17.89
C ILE A 69 38.39 -2.29 17.91
N ASP A 70 37.88 -1.09 18.19
CA ASP A 70 38.70 0.12 18.26
C ASP A 70 39.75 0.05 19.37
N GLN A 71 39.43 -0.54 20.53
CA GLN A 71 40.38 -0.76 21.61
C GLN A 71 41.50 -1.74 21.21
N LEU A 72 41.15 -2.86 20.56
CA LEU A 72 42.13 -3.83 20.06
C LEU A 72 43.07 -3.21 19.01
N LYS A 73 42.52 -2.40 18.10
CA LYS A 73 43.30 -1.66 17.10
C LYS A 73 44.23 -0.64 17.74
N LYS A 74 43.75 0.11 18.75
CA LYS A 74 44.58 1.06 19.52
C LYS A 74 45.70 0.36 20.30
N ALA A 75 45.48 -0.88 20.72
CA ALA A 75 46.51 -1.72 21.33
C ALA A 75 47.53 -2.29 20.32
N GLY A 76 47.46 -1.90 19.04
CA GLY A 76 48.40 -2.30 18.00
C GLY A 76 48.07 -3.63 17.32
N LYS A 77 46.91 -4.23 17.60
CA LYS A 77 46.49 -5.47 16.93
C LYS A 77 46.08 -5.18 15.48
N ALA A 78 46.63 -5.95 14.55
CA ALA A 78 46.29 -5.88 13.13
C ALA A 78 44.90 -6.49 12.86
N ASP A 79 44.30 -6.18 11.71
CA ASP A 79 43.00 -6.74 11.30
C ASP A 79 43.02 -8.27 11.13
N THR A 80 44.20 -8.87 10.93
CA THR A 80 44.41 -10.32 10.86
C THR A 80 44.55 -10.99 12.22
N ASP A 81 44.65 -10.21 13.31
CA ASP A 81 44.73 -10.76 14.66
C ASP A 81 43.46 -11.58 14.98
N PRO A 82 43.58 -12.78 15.59
CA PRO A 82 42.44 -13.63 15.90
C PRO A 82 41.35 -12.92 16.71
N ASP A 83 41.72 -12.03 17.64
CA ASP A 83 40.78 -11.33 18.50
C ASP A 83 40.00 -10.26 17.69
N VAL A 84 40.70 -9.51 16.83
CA VAL A 84 40.07 -8.51 15.95
C VAL A 84 39.14 -9.19 14.94
N LYS A 85 39.59 -10.30 14.33
CA LYS A 85 38.80 -11.07 13.37
C LYS A 85 37.54 -11.66 14.02
N THR A 86 37.64 -12.10 15.27
CA THR A 86 36.51 -12.64 16.05
C THR A 86 35.45 -11.56 16.29
N GLU A 87 35.86 -10.39 16.79
CA GLU A 87 34.96 -9.26 17.01
C GLU A 87 34.36 -8.72 15.69
N MET A 88 35.14 -8.69 14.60
CA MET A 88 34.60 -8.37 13.26
C MET A 88 33.55 -9.37 12.79
N GLY A 89 33.73 -10.67 13.11
CA GLY A 89 32.74 -11.71 12.88
C GLY A 89 31.43 -11.44 13.62
N PHE A 90 31.52 -11.12 14.92
CA PHE A 90 30.36 -10.75 15.73
C PHE A 90 29.69 -9.45 15.25
N LEU A 91 30.47 -8.45 14.82
CA LEU A 91 29.94 -7.23 14.25
C LEU A 91 29.15 -7.49 12.96
N SER A 92 29.67 -8.35 12.08
CA SER A 92 28.98 -8.76 10.85
C SER A 92 27.67 -9.48 11.17
N GLN A 93 27.70 -10.42 12.12
CA GLN A 93 26.53 -11.15 12.58
C GLN A 93 25.44 -10.21 13.13
N LYS A 94 25.81 -9.26 13.99
CA LYS A 94 24.87 -8.30 14.58
C LYS A 94 24.29 -7.31 13.57
N ASN A 95 25.09 -6.88 12.59
CA ASN A 95 24.57 -6.08 11.48
C ASN A 95 23.56 -6.87 10.64
N GLN A 96 23.82 -8.16 10.39
CA GLN A 96 22.88 -9.03 9.70
C GLN A 96 21.57 -9.18 10.50
N GLU A 97 21.66 -9.40 11.81
CA GLU A 97 20.49 -9.45 12.72
C GLU A 97 19.67 -8.15 12.66
N LYS A 98 20.33 -6.99 12.64
CA LYS A 98 19.68 -5.69 12.48
C LYS A 98 18.95 -5.53 11.15
N LEU A 99 19.54 -6.01 10.05
CA LEU A 99 18.86 -6.02 8.74
C LEU A 99 17.63 -6.93 8.76
N THR A 100 17.75 -8.12 9.35
CA THR A 100 16.62 -9.05 9.50
C THR A 100 15.51 -8.44 10.37
N HIS A 101 15.85 -7.77 11.47
CA HIS A 101 14.89 -7.06 12.31
C HIS A 101 14.16 -5.98 11.52
N ARG A 102 14.89 -5.11 10.79
CA ARG A 102 14.28 -4.08 9.92
C ARG A 102 13.33 -4.70 8.89
N SER A 103 13.73 -5.76 8.21
CA SER A 103 12.87 -6.44 7.22
C SER A 103 11.59 -7.01 7.85
N LYS A 104 11.69 -7.66 9.01
CA LYS A 104 10.52 -8.17 9.74
C LYS A 104 9.55 -7.05 10.13
N THR A 105 10.07 -5.95 10.68
CA THR A 105 9.23 -4.80 11.04
C THR A 105 8.57 -4.14 9.82
N ARG A 106 9.24 -4.11 8.66
CA ARG A 106 8.65 -3.60 7.41
C ARG A 106 7.49 -4.47 6.92
N ILE A 107 7.60 -5.79 7.05
CA ILE A 107 6.51 -6.71 6.68
C ILE A 107 5.30 -6.47 7.59
N ILE A 108 5.51 -6.32 8.90
CA ILE A 108 4.45 -6.00 9.85
C ILE A 108 3.80 -4.66 9.51
N ALA A 109 4.59 -3.65 9.15
CA ALA A 109 4.09 -2.36 8.72
C ALA A 109 3.13 -2.45 7.53
N MET A 110 3.54 -3.22 6.51
CA MET A 110 2.77 -3.44 5.29
C MET A 110 1.43 -4.15 5.57
N TRP A 111 1.44 -5.20 6.39
CA TRP A 111 0.19 -5.88 6.75
C TRP A 111 -0.70 -5.01 7.64
N SER A 112 -0.11 -4.21 8.53
CA SER A 112 -0.85 -3.28 9.38
C SER A 112 -1.56 -2.22 8.53
N SER A 113 -0.89 -1.67 7.51
CA SER A 113 -1.52 -0.70 6.60
C SER A 113 -2.65 -1.31 5.78
N LEU A 114 -2.49 -2.56 5.32
CA LEU A 114 -3.54 -3.28 4.60
C LEU A 114 -4.77 -3.53 5.48
N ILE A 115 -4.56 -4.02 6.70
CA ILE A 115 -5.66 -4.28 7.64
C ILE A 115 -6.41 -2.99 7.96
N LEU A 116 -5.69 -1.90 8.27
CA LEU A 116 -6.32 -0.61 8.55
C LEU A 116 -7.07 -0.05 7.33
N GLY A 117 -6.49 -0.15 6.13
CA GLY A 117 -7.16 0.27 4.89
C GLY A 117 -8.46 -0.49 4.67
N VAL A 118 -8.47 -1.80 4.88
CA VAL A 118 -9.67 -2.65 4.79
C VAL A 118 -10.72 -2.25 5.84
N ILE A 119 -10.30 -1.97 7.08
CA ILE A 119 -11.21 -1.49 8.15
C ILE A 119 -11.85 -0.15 7.76
N VAL A 120 -11.04 0.81 7.30
CA VAL A 120 -11.53 2.12 6.86
C VAL A 120 -12.53 1.96 5.72
N SER A 121 -12.26 1.03 4.79
CA SER A 121 -13.19 0.78 3.70
C SER A 121 -14.48 0.10 4.13
N ALA A 122 -14.40 -0.85 5.07
CA ALA A 122 -15.57 -1.52 5.64
C ALA A 122 -16.50 -0.53 6.36
N ILE A 123 -15.96 0.51 7.02
CA ILE A 123 -16.72 1.55 7.73
C ILE A 123 -17.54 2.43 6.76
N GLY A 124 -17.15 2.49 5.48
CA GLY A 124 -17.95 3.18 4.45
C GLY A 124 -17.14 4.00 3.47
N PHE A 125 -15.81 4.06 3.59
CA PHE A 125 -14.98 4.71 2.59
C PHE A 125 -14.75 3.77 1.40
N ARG A 126 -15.58 3.89 0.36
CA ARG A 126 -15.70 2.90 -0.72
C ARG A 126 -15.58 3.57 -2.09
N VAL A 127 -14.54 3.23 -2.85
CA VAL A 127 -14.22 3.89 -4.12
C VAL A 127 -15.17 3.44 -5.23
N LEU A 128 -15.38 2.13 -5.41
CA LEU A 128 -16.22 1.64 -6.50
C LEU A 128 -17.69 1.98 -6.26
N ALA A 129 -18.19 1.81 -5.03
CA ALA A 129 -19.56 2.18 -4.67
C ALA A 129 -19.84 3.67 -4.89
N THR A 130 -18.84 4.54 -4.74
CA THR A 130 -18.98 5.98 -5.02
C THR A 130 -19.13 6.26 -6.51
N LEU A 131 -18.48 5.45 -7.37
CA LEU A 131 -18.52 5.60 -8.84
C LEU A 131 -19.77 4.98 -9.49
N VAL A 132 -20.42 4.04 -8.82
CA VAL A 132 -21.62 3.36 -9.30
C VAL A 132 -22.88 4.20 -9.03
N ASP A 133 -23.84 4.14 -9.94
CA ASP A 133 -25.14 4.78 -9.75
C ASP A 133 -25.94 4.11 -8.63
N PRO A 134 -26.49 4.86 -7.66
CA PRO A 134 -27.28 4.29 -6.57
C PRO A 134 -28.48 3.46 -7.06
N GLY A 135 -29.06 3.80 -8.22
CA GLY A 135 -30.17 3.07 -8.83
C GLY A 135 -29.77 1.66 -9.27
N SER A 136 -28.59 1.50 -9.87
CA SER A 136 -28.06 0.17 -10.23
C SER A 136 -27.86 -0.71 -9.01
N TYR A 137 -27.44 -0.14 -7.88
CA TYR A 137 -27.18 -0.86 -6.66
C TYR A 137 -28.46 -1.40 -5.99
N THR A 138 -29.60 -0.74 -6.21
CA THR A 138 -30.93 -1.20 -5.74
C THR A 138 -31.54 -2.30 -6.60
N GLY A 139 -31.10 -2.44 -7.86
CA GLY A 139 -31.56 -3.47 -8.80
C GLY A 139 -30.76 -4.78 -8.76
N MET A 140 -29.72 -4.88 -7.91
CA MET A 140 -28.87 -6.06 -7.80
C MET A 140 -29.44 -7.11 -6.85
N GLU A 141 -29.22 -8.39 -7.17
CA GLU A 141 -29.44 -9.48 -6.23
C GLU A 141 -28.47 -9.37 -5.03
N ASP A 142 -28.93 -9.74 -3.83
CA ASP A 142 -28.16 -9.64 -2.58
C ASP A 142 -26.77 -10.30 -2.66
N LYS A 143 -26.66 -11.42 -3.40
CA LYS A 143 -25.38 -12.11 -3.62
C LYS A 143 -24.41 -11.30 -4.48
N GLN A 144 -24.91 -10.66 -5.54
CA GLN A 144 -24.11 -9.77 -6.40
C GLN A 144 -23.65 -8.55 -5.60
N LYS A 145 -24.54 -7.99 -4.77
CA LYS A 145 -24.24 -6.85 -3.90
C LYS A 145 -23.16 -7.18 -2.86
N ASN A 146 -23.26 -8.32 -2.19
CA ASN A 146 -22.24 -8.75 -1.22
C ASN A 146 -20.88 -9.00 -1.88
N PHE A 147 -20.86 -9.58 -3.08
CA PHE A 147 -19.63 -9.78 -3.84
C PHE A 147 -19.03 -8.44 -4.29
N PHE A 148 -19.85 -7.52 -4.79
CA PHE A 148 -19.42 -6.17 -5.15
C PHE A 148 -18.81 -5.44 -3.95
N ASP A 149 -19.48 -5.46 -2.80
CA ASP A 149 -18.99 -4.84 -1.57
C ASP A 149 -17.67 -5.44 -1.11
N PHE A 150 -17.53 -6.76 -1.17
CA PHE A 150 -16.29 -7.43 -0.84
C PHE A 150 -15.13 -6.97 -1.74
N VAL A 151 -15.36 -6.93 -3.05
CA VAL A 151 -14.35 -6.48 -4.02
C VAL A 151 -14.00 -5.01 -3.80
N ASP A 152 -14.99 -4.16 -3.57
CA ASP A 152 -14.79 -2.73 -3.33
C ASP A 152 -14.01 -2.47 -2.04
N ILE A 153 -14.33 -3.20 -0.96
CA ILE A 153 -13.60 -3.11 0.31
C ILE A 153 -12.14 -3.50 0.14
N LEU A 154 -11.86 -4.60 -0.57
CA LEU A 154 -10.50 -5.05 -0.81
C LEU A 154 -9.73 -4.09 -1.72
N MET A 155 -10.36 -3.61 -2.80
CA MET A 155 -9.74 -2.68 -3.74
C MET A 155 -9.44 -1.34 -3.08
N THR A 156 -10.42 -0.77 -2.38
CA THR A 156 -10.26 0.51 -1.67
C THR A 156 -9.27 0.39 -0.52
N GLY A 157 -9.36 -0.68 0.27
CA GLY A 157 -8.43 -0.93 1.36
C GLY A 157 -7.00 -1.14 0.88
N GLY A 158 -6.81 -1.90 -0.20
CA GLY A 158 -5.51 -2.08 -0.86
C GLY A 158 -4.93 -0.78 -1.42
N LEU A 159 -5.78 0.07 -2.01
CA LEU A 159 -5.39 1.38 -2.50
C LEU A 159 -4.93 2.30 -1.36
N LEU A 160 -5.68 2.36 -0.26
CA LEU A 160 -5.32 3.14 0.92
C LEU A 160 -4.01 2.64 1.54
N ALA A 161 -3.84 1.32 1.62
CA ALA A 161 -2.65 0.67 2.15
C ALA A 161 -1.40 0.88 1.29
N GLY A 162 -1.59 1.10 -0.02
CA GLY A 162 -0.55 1.48 -0.96
C GLY A 162 0.02 2.89 -0.72
N GLY A 163 -0.56 3.66 0.20
CA GLY A 163 -0.07 4.99 0.54
C GLY A 163 -0.25 6.01 -0.60
N SER A 164 0.53 7.09 -0.53
CA SER A 164 0.60 8.09 -1.60
C SER A 164 1.02 7.50 -2.94
N ASP A 165 1.84 6.44 -2.95
CA ASP A 165 2.33 5.79 -4.18
C ASP A 165 1.20 5.09 -4.95
N GLY A 166 0.27 4.44 -4.22
CA GLY A 166 -0.90 3.80 -4.83
C GLY A 166 -1.79 4.84 -5.53
N ILE A 167 -2.03 5.97 -4.86
CA ILE A 167 -2.86 7.06 -5.38
C ILE A 167 -2.17 7.78 -6.54
N HIS A 168 -0.86 8.00 -6.46
CA HIS A 168 -0.09 8.63 -7.53
C HIS A 168 -0.19 7.82 -8.84
N LYS A 169 -0.05 6.49 -8.76
CA LYS A 169 -0.24 5.61 -9.94
C LYS A 169 -1.64 5.70 -10.54
N ILE A 170 -2.68 5.82 -9.71
CA ILE A 170 -4.05 6.03 -10.22
C ILE A 170 -4.17 7.39 -10.88
N MET A 171 -3.56 8.42 -10.32
CA MET A 171 -3.56 9.76 -10.92
C MET A 171 -2.87 9.75 -12.29
N ASP A 172 -1.77 9.02 -12.44
CA ASP A 172 -1.09 8.86 -13.72
C ASP A 172 -1.95 8.11 -14.74
N LEU A 173 -2.61 7.02 -14.32
CA LEU A 173 -3.58 6.30 -15.17
C LEU A 173 -4.73 7.22 -15.63
N TYR A 174 -5.24 8.07 -14.74
CA TYR A 174 -6.26 9.06 -15.05
C TYR A 174 -5.77 10.08 -16.08
N ARG A 175 -4.54 10.61 -15.91
CA ARG A 175 -3.92 11.53 -16.88
C ARG A 175 -3.79 10.90 -18.26
N VAL A 176 -3.24 9.69 -18.33
CA VAL A 176 -3.07 8.95 -19.59
C VAL A 176 -4.42 8.74 -20.29
N PHE A 177 -5.46 8.39 -19.54
CA PHE A 177 -6.80 8.23 -20.10
C PHE A 177 -7.37 9.55 -20.64
N MET A 178 -7.22 10.65 -19.90
CA MET A 178 -7.71 11.97 -20.29
C MET A 178 -6.96 12.54 -21.50
N GLU A 179 -5.65 12.37 -21.56
CA GLU A 179 -4.83 12.77 -22.70
C GLU A 179 -5.20 11.99 -23.96
N GLY A 180 -5.35 10.66 -23.84
CA GLY A 180 -5.78 9.80 -24.96
C GLY A 180 -7.19 10.10 -25.48
N SER A 181 -8.12 10.44 -24.58
CA SER A 181 -9.47 10.88 -24.93
C SER A 181 -9.46 12.23 -25.65
N SER A 182 -8.71 13.20 -25.11
CA SER A 182 -8.58 14.55 -25.70
C SER A 182 -7.94 14.51 -27.09
N ALA A 183 -6.92 13.66 -27.28
CA ALA A 183 -6.27 13.45 -28.57
C ALA A 183 -7.21 12.86 -29.63
N ARG A 184 -8.07 11.90 -29.25
CA ARG A 184 -9.08 11.31 -30.15
C ARG A 184 -10.17 12.30 -30.54
N VAL A 185 -10.60 13.16 -29.62
CA VAL A 185 -11.58 14.21 -29.92
C VAL A 185 -10.99 15.23 -30.90
N LYS A 186 -9.73 15.63 -30.69
CA LYS A 186 -9.02 16.58 -31.56
C LYS A 186 -8.79 16.02 -32.97
N SER A 187 -8.35 14.76 -33.11
CA SER A 187 -8.12 14.14 -34.43
C SER A 187 -9.43 13.95 -35.21
N LYS A 188 -10.54 13.68 -34.52
CA LYS A 188 -11.87 13.49 -35.15
C LYS A 188 -12.49 14.82 -35.59
N SER A 189 -12.18 15.94 -34.92
CA SER A 189 -12.57 17.27 -35.40
C SER A 189 -11.76 17.74 -36.61
N GLU A 190 -10.50 17.29 -36.75
CA GLU A 190 -9.64 17.62 -37.89
C GLU A 190 -9.95 16.78 -39.15
N THR A 191 -10.59 15.62 -39.02
CA THR A 191 -11.03 14.78 -40.16
C THR A 191 -12.47 15.05 -40.61
N ALA A 192 -13.22 15.88 -39.88
CA ALA A 192 -14.60 16.27 -40.20
C ALA A 192 -14.68 17.66 -40.90
N GLN A 193 -13.54 18.28 -41.21
CA GLN A 193 -13.39 19.44 -42.10
C GLN A 193 -12.81 18.98 -43.44
#